data_AF-A0A2V1DV55-F1
#
_entry.id   AF-A0A2V1DV55-F1
#
_cell.length_a   1.000
_cell.length_b   1.000
_cell.length_c   1.000
_cell.angle_alpha   90.00
_cell.angle_beta   90.00
_cell.angle_gamma   90.00
#
_symmetry.space_group_name_H-M   'P 1'
#
loop_
_entity.id
_entity.type
_entity.pdbx_description
1 polymer ?
#
loop_
_entity_poly.entity_id
_entity_poly.type
_entity_poly.pdbx_seq_one_letter_code
_entity_poly.pdbx_strand_id
1 'polypeptide(L)'
;MAQPFTLNEQAVAHRLLVELLAHQFAFPVRWTDTQNALLSGDSPVSRLIELGPSGTLTGMAQKQATRLVTNGRRSAAASLASLTYTGDDPKLWYEYEPVVDEEAEGTEEPEVVAKEEAKADTKNDANEKIEEKAEGEKPLQVTLSIAAETSDLTAAVPDCPLPGSLVLRTLIARRLKWSLAQIPSSKCIRDLSGGKSIVQNEMVGDLIAEFGEQRVPDGAEDMALSELDSRLGSMANLGKISGTLVGRMVSNKMPVGCNAAFLRSHVATKWGLGPGRQSAVLVSALVSEPTGRLASTKEALDMIDDATQQYASWCGLALAVRDQQQQKQLQEQQQPAIVTVTVPANNHHPSSPTPDCDCASHVDELQAKLDALVTEFSSEYLDGALPVFDPRRVRRYNDWWNADRVRLATRDIA
;
A
#
# COMPACT_ATOMS: atom_id res chain seq x y z
N MET A 1 -69.76 36.86 -16.12
CA MET A 1 -68.70 37.00 -15.09
C MET A 1 -67.85 35.73 -15.16
N ALA A 2 -66.54 35.84 -15.34
CA ALA A 2 -65.65 34.69 -15.19
C ALA A 2 -65.33 34.51 -13.71
N GLN A 3 -65.44 33.29 -13.17
CA GLN A 3 -64.91 33.00 -11.84
C GLN A 3 -63.39 32.81 -11.93
N PRO A 4 -62.61 33.30 -10.97
CA PRO A 4 -61.18 33.05 -10.93
C PRO A 4 -60.92 31.57 -10.66
N PHE A 5 -60.19 30.89 -11.56
CA PHE A 5 -59.69 29.54 -11.33
C PHE A 5 -58.57 29.59 -10.27
N THR A 6 -58.94 29.53 -9.00
CA THR A 6 -58.00 29.31 -7.89
C THR A 6 -57.53 27.86 -7.93
N LEU A 7 -56.42 27.59 -8.62
CA LEU A 7 -55.78 26.28 -8.52
C LEU A 7 -55.36 26.03 -7.07
N ASN A 8 -55.55 24.79 -6.60
CA ASN A 8 -55.03 24.36 -5.30
C ASN A 8 -53.49 24.33 -5.37
N GLU A 9 -52.84 25.29 -4.72
CA GLU A 9 -51.38 25.45 -4.72
C GLU A 9 -50.65 24.17 -4.27
N GLN A 10 -51.19 23.46 -3.28
CA GLN A 10 -50.62 22.19 -2.80
C GLN A 10 -50.66 21.11 -3.89
N ALA A 11 -51.74 21.04 -4.67
CA ALA A 11 -51.86 20.08 -5.77
C ALA A 11 -50.92 20.42 -6.93
N VAL A 12 -50.72 21.71 -7.24
CA VAL A 12 -49.77 22.19 -8.24
C VAL A 12 -48.33 21.92 -7.80
N ALA A 13 -47.98 22.29 -6.56
CA ALA A 13 -46.65 22.07 -5.99
C ALA A 13 -46.30 20.57 -5.91
N HIS A 14 -47.26 19.73 -5.49
CA HIS A 14 -47.11 18.28 -5.49
C HIS A 14 -46.81 17.75 -6.90
N ARG A 15 -47.58 18.14 -7.93
CA ARG A 15 -47.31 17.68 -9.29
C ARG A 15 -45.97 18.18 -9.80
N LEU A 16 -45.64 19.46 -9.58
CA LEU A 16 -44.36 20.05 -9.99
C LEU A 16 -43.17 19.33 -9.36
N LEU A 17 -43.22 19.01 -8.06
CA LEU A 17 -42.17 18.26 -7.38
C LEU A 17 -41.97 16.85 -7.96
N VAL A 18 -43.07 16.14 -8.25
CA VAL A 18 -43.02 14.82 -8.90
C VAL A 18 -42.39 14.91 -10.29
N GLU A 19 -42.78 15.88 -11.11
CA GLU A 19 -42.20 16.05 -12.46
C GLU A 19 -40.71 16.41 -12.39
N LEU A 20 -40.30 17.30 -11.47
CA LEU A 20 -38.90 17.67 -11.28
C LEU A 20 -38.03 16.47 -10.91
N LEU A 21 -38.45 15.66 -9.92
CA LEU A 21 -37.72 14.48 -9.48
C LEU A 21 -37.69 13.38 -10.56
N ALA A 22 -38.79 13.16 -11.28
CA ALA A 22 -38.85 12.18 -12.36
C ALA A 22 -37.90 12.53 -13.52
N HIS A 23 -37.83 13.81 -13.92
CA HIS A 23 -36.96 14.25 -15.00
C HIS A 23 -35.49 14.44 -14.56
N GLN A 24 -35.21 14.65 -13.26
CA GLN A 24 -33.86 14.80 -12.74
C GLN A 24 -32.92 13.65 -13.11
N PHE A 25 -33.43 12.42 -13.22
CA PHE A 25 -32.63 11.24 -13.59
C PHE A 25 -32.11 11.27 -15.05
N ALA A 26 -32.83 11.95 -15.96
CA ALA A 26 -32.54 11.96 -17.39
C ALA A 26 -32.00 13.31 -17.92
N PHE A 27 -31.91 14.34 -17.07
CA PHE A 27 -31.51 15.70 -17.44
C PHE A 27 -30.22 16.14 -16.74
N PRO A 28 -29.36 16.97 -17.38
CA PRO A 28 -28.08 17.37 -16.82
C PRO A 28 -28.25 18.28 -15.59
N VAL A 29 -27.55 17.96 -14.51
CA VAL A 29 -27.59 18.72 -13.25
C VAL A 29 -26.93 20.09 -13.42
N ARG A 30 -27.76 21.15 -13.40
CA ARG A 30 -27.33 22.56 -13.60
C ARG A 30 -26.68 23.19 -12.34
N TRP A 31 -25.75 22.46 -11.71
CA TRP A 31 -25.22 22.82 -10.39
C TRP A 31 -24.57 24.22 -10.33
N THR A 32 -23.89 24.64 -11.41
CA THR A 32 -23.33 26.00 -11.54
C THR A 32 -24.39 27.09 -11.40
N ASP A 33 -25.60 26.86 -11.92
CA ASP A 33 -26.71 27.83 -11.85
C ASP A 33 -27.34 27.84 -10.45
N THR A 34 -27.45 26.68 -9.81
CA THR A 34 -27.86 26.58 -8.40
C THR A 34 -26.88 27.32 -7.49
N GLN A 35 -25.57 27.13 -7.68
CA GLN A 35 -24.54 27.87 -6.95
C GLN A 35 -24.60 29.37 -7.24
N ASN A 36 -24.84 29.79 -8.50
CA ASN A 36 -25.02 31.20 -8.83
C ASN A 36 -26.22 31.82 -8.08
N ALA A 37 -27.34 31.09 -7.96
CA ALA A 37 -28.54 31.57 -7.27
C ALA A 37 -28.39 31.61 -5.74
N LEU A 38 -27.59 30.73 -5.14
CA LEU A 38 -27.34 30.70 -3.70
C LEU A 38 -26.24 31.68 -3.25
N LEU A 39 -25.24 31.92 -4.10
CA LEU A 39 -24.01 32.66 -3.73
C LEU A 39 -23.97 34.11 -4.26
N SER A 40 -24.93 34.52 -5.09
CA SER A 40 -25.07 35.87 -5.65
C SER A 40 -26.50 36.39 -5.47
N GLY A 41 -26.68 37.72 -5.46
CA GLY A 41 -27.97 38.39 -5.25
C GLY A 41 -27.94 39.31 -4.04
N ASP A 42 -29.09 39.85 -3.67
CA ASP A 42 -29.21 40.83 -2.57
C ASP A 42 -29.06 40.21 -1.17
N SER A 43 -29.33 38.91 -1.04
CA SER A 43 -29.22 38.10 0.18
C SER A 43 -28.40 36.82 -0.05
N PRO A 44 -27.09 36.93 -0.36
CA PRO A 44 -26.26 35.77 -0.67
C PRO A 44 -26.01 34.91 0.58
N VAL A 45 -25.97 33.58 0.42
CA VAL A 45 -25.72 32.65 1.54
C VAL A 45 -24.37 32.96 2.21
N SER A 46 -24.41 33.05 3.55
CA SER A 46 -23.28 33.33 4.44
C SER A 46 -22.78 32.08 5.20
N ARG A 47 -23.63 31.08 5.42
CA ARG A 47 -23.26 29.76 5.96
C ARG A 47 -23.81 28.65 5.06
N LEU A 48 -22.92 27.90 4.42
CA LEU A 48 -23.22 26.71 3.62
C LEU A 48 -22.77 25.47 4.41
N ILE A 49 -23.68 24.52 4.59
CA ILE A 49 -23.43 23.24 5.26
C ILE A 49 -23.61 22.10 4.25
N GLU A 50 -22.61 21.24 4.12
CA GLU A 50 -22.67 20.03 3.30
C GLU A 50 -22.96 18.80 4.16
N LEU A 51 -24.12 18.18 3.91
CA LEU A 51 -24.52 16.91 4.48
C LEU A 51 -24.10 15.80 3.51
N GLY A 52 -22.95 15.18 3.77
CA GLY A 52 -22.36 14.13 2.95
C GLY A 52 -21.07 13.59 3.55
N PRO A 53 -20.51 12.50 3.00
CA PRO A 53 -19.34 11.82 3.56
C PRO A 53 -17.99 12.53 3.28
N SER A 54 -18.00 13.67 2.57
CA SER A 54 -16.79 14.45 2.24
C SER A 54 -17.14 15.89 1.88
N GLY A 55 -16.18 16.81 2.00
CA GLY A 55 -16.32 18.23 1.63
C GLY A 55 -16.23 18.52 0.12
N THR A 56 -17.04 17.86 -0.70
CA THR A 56 -16.95 17.98 -2.17
C THR A 56 -17.69 19.21 -2.69
N LEU A 57 -18.94 19.41 -2.29
CA LEU A 57 -19.81 20.51 -2.73
C LEU A 57 -19.40 21.84 -2.08
N THR A 58 -18.93 21.82 -0.82
CA THR A 58 -18.25 22.94 -0.15
C THR A 58 -17.03 23.39 -0.94
N GLY A 59 -16.13 22.46 -1.30
CA GLY A 59 -14.95 22.75 -2.12
C GLY A 59 -15.29 23.30 -3.52
N MET A 60 -16.44 22.94 -4.10
CA MET A 60 -16.96 23.57 -5.33
C MET A 60 -17.52 24.97 -5.06
N ALA A 61 -18.31 25.14 -4.00
CA ALA A 61 -18.99 26.38 -3.67
C ALA A 61 -18.01 27.49 -3.27
N GLN A 62 -16.93 27.18 -2.54
CA GLN A 62 -15.85 28.11 -2.24
C GLN A 62 -15.22 28.65 -3.54
N LYS A 63 -14.87 27.76 -4.49
CA LYS A 63 -14.30 28.14 -5.79
C LYS A 63 -15.26 29.03 -6.60
N GLN A 64 -16.55 28.70 -6.61
CA GLN A 64 -17.56 29.49 -7.32
C GLN A 64 -17.83 30.84 -6.61
N ALA A 65 -17.80 30.90 -5.28
CA ALA A 65 -17.89 32.16 -4.52
C ALA A 65 -16.72 33.10 -4.85
N THR A 66 -15.47 32.59 -4.83
CA THR A 66 -14.29 33.37 -5.26
C THR A 66 -14.45 33.90 -6.68
N ARG A 67 -14.91 33.06 -7.61
CA ARG A 67 -15.19 33.45 -9.01
C ARG A 67 -16.32 34.48 -9.13
N LEU A 68 -17.31 34.46 -8.25
CA LEU A 68 -18.38 35.45 -8.22
C LEU A 68 -17.89 36.80 -7.67
N VAL A 69 -16.95 36.80 -6.72
CA VAL A 69 -16.26 38.01 -6.25
C VAL A 69 -15.40 38.61 -7.37
N THR A 70 -14.57 37.82 -8.07
CA THR A 70 -13.76 38.34 -9.19
C THR A 70 -14.60 38.89 -10.34
N ASN A 71 -15.83 38.40 -10.50
CA ASN A 71 -16.78 38.86 -11.52
C ASN A 71 -17.69 40.00 -11.05
N GLY A 72 -17.48 40.57 -9.85
CA GLY A 72 -18.30 41.64 -9.28
C GLY A 72 -19.74 41.25 -8.94
N ARG A 73 -20.06 39.94 -8.90
CA ARG A 73 -21.41 39.40 -8.65
C ARG A 73 -21.66 39.00 -7.18
N ARG A 74 -20.61 38.98 -6.36
CA ARG A 74 -20.67 38.85 -4.90
C ARG A 74 -19.73 39.89 -4.28
N SER A 75 -20.12 40.53 -3.18
CA SER A 75 -19.22 41.43 -2.45
C SER A 75 -18.06 40.64 -1.82
N ALA A 76 -16.84 41.19 -1.88
CA ALA A 76 -15.68 40.61 -1.19
C ALA A 76 -15.86 40.59 0.34
N ALA A 77 -16.67 41.48 0.89
CA ALA A 77 -17.01 41.52 2.32
C ALA A 77 -18.09 40.49 2.73
N ALA A 78 -18.76 39.84 1.76
CA ALA A 78 -19.81 38.84 2.03
C ALA A 78 -19.17 37.48 2.35
N SER A 79 -18.77 37.30 3.61
CA SER A 79 -18.17 36.07 4.14
C SER A 79 -19.00 34.82 3.80
N LEU A 80 -18.32 33.69 3.66
CA LEU A 80 -18.93 32.38 3.42
C LEU A 80 -18.29 31.36 4.37
N ALA A 81 -18.95 31.12 5.52
CA ALA A 81 -18.68 29.94 6.31
C ALA A 81 -19.10 28.70 5.49
N SER A 82 -18.17 27.77 5.31
CA SER A 82 -18.33 26.59 4.47
C SER A 82 -17.97 25.39 5.32
N LEU A 83 -18.99 24.65 5.77
CA LEU A 83 -18.91 23.64 6.82
C LEU A 83 -19.28 22.26 6.27
N THR A 84 -18.63 21.23 6.78
CA THR A 84 -18.78 19.83 6.37
C THR A 84 -19.22 18.97 7.54
N TYR A 85 -20.22 18.10 7.32
CA TYR A 85 -20.72 17.22 8.38
C TYR A 85 -19.60 16.36 9.01
N THR A 86 -18.71 15.79 8.19
CA THR A 86 -17.63 14.90 8.65
C THR A 86 -16.35 15.61 9.13
N GLY A 87 -16.38 16.92 9.40
CA GLY A 87 -15.15 17.68 9.70
C GLY A 87 -15.33 18.98 10.49
N ASP A 88 -16.55 19.50 10.60
CA ASP A 88 -16.85 20.74 11.31
C ASP A 88 -17.82 20.54 12.50
N ASP A 89 -18.00 19.31 12.99
CA ASP A 89 -18.97 18.92 14.03
C ASP A 89 -19.15 19.98 15.16
N PRO A 90 -18.12 20.42 15.92
CA PRO A 90 -18.32 21.40 17.00
C PRO A 90 -18.96 22.72 16.53
N LYS A 91 -18.65 23.17 15.30
CA LYS A 91 -19.19 24.40 14.69
C LYS A 91 -20.62 24.23 14.17
N LEU A 92 -21.05 22.98 13.96
CA LEU A 92 -22.40 22.59 13.56
C LEU A 92 -23.32 22.41 14.79
N TRP A 93 -22.80 21.82 15.86
CA TRP A 93 -23.49 21.65 17.15
C TRP A 93 -23.48 22.92 18.02
N TYR A 94 -22.72 23.95 17.62
CA TYR A 94 -22.47 25.18 18.40
C TYR A 94 -21.77 24.90 19.74
N GLU A 95 -20.98 23.83 19.78
CA GLU A 95 -20.08 23.48 20.86
C GLU A 95 -18.81 24.34 20.74
N TYR A 96 -18.92 25.56 21.27
CA TYR A 96 -17.77 26.41 21.52
C TYR A 96 -17.08 25.93 22.79
N GLU A 97 -15.77 25.69 22.73
CA GLU A 97 -14.97 25.54 23.96
C GLU A 97 -15.16 26.81 24.82
N PRO A 98 -15.39 26.68 26.14
CA PRO A 98 -15.45 27.84 27.00
C PRO A 98 -14.09 28.53 26.97
N VAL A 99 -14.07 29.79 26.52
CA VAL A 99 -12.90 30.64 26.67
C VAL A 99 -12.59 30.70 28.16
N VAL A 100 -11.38 30.28 28.54
CA VAL A 100 -10.91 30.49 29.91
C VAL A 100 -10.56 31.97 30.01
N ASP A 101 -11.41 32.73 30.67
CA ASP A 101 -11.22 34.15 30.94
C ASP A 101 -10.08 34.36 31.95
N GLU A 102 -8.84 34.10 31.55
CA GLU A 102 -7.64 34.62 32.22
C GLU A 102 -7.51 36.13 31.95
N GLU A 103 -8.43 36.93 32.50
CA GLU A 103 -8.19 38.27 33.05
C GLU A 103 -9.49 38.86 33.61
N ALA A 104 -9.70 38.68 34.93
CA ALA A 104 -10.84 39.23 35.67
C ALA A 104 -10.39 40.22 36.74
N GLU A 105 -9.81 41.36 36.35
CA GLU A 105 -9.80 42.61 37.15
C GLU A 105 -9.40 43.83 36.29
N GLY A 106 -10.34 44.75 36.04
CA GLY A 106 -10.07 45.99 35.28
C GLY A 106 -11.33 46.65 34.71
N THR A 107 -11.77 47.76 35.31
CA THR A 107 -12.90 48.56 34.82
C THR A 107 -12.47 49.59 33.78
N GLU A 108 -13.12 49.63 32.61
CA GLU A 108 -13.79 50.82 32.03
C GLU A 108 -14.25 50.60 30.56
N GLU A 109 -15.39 51.20 30.20
CA GLU A 109 -15.87 51.42 28.82
C GLU A 109 -15.53 52.88 28.38
N PRO A 110 -15.64 53.28 27.10
CA PRO A 110 -15.18 52.58 25.87
C PRO A 110 -14.58 53.56 24.82
N GLU A 111 -13.45 53.26 24.13
CA GLU A 111 -13.01 54.06 22.96
C GLU A 111 -12.71 53.28 21.66
N VAL A 112 -13.59 53.57 20.69
CA VAL A 112 -13.45 53.69 19.23
C VAL A 112 -12.07 53.59 18.53
N VAL A 113 -12.09 52.78 17.45
CA VAL A 113 -11.62 53.10 16.07
C VAL A 113 -10.14 52.88 15.66
N ALA A 114 -10.02 52.33 14.42
CA ALA A 114 -8.90 52.40 13.47
C ALA A 114 -7.66 51.48 13.60
N LYS A 115 -7.72 50.38 12.83
CA LYS A 115 -6.98 50.22 11.56
C LYS A 115 -5.44 50.09 11.57
N GLU A 116 -4.97 48.85 11.36
CA GLU A 116 -4.16 48.41 10.18
C GLU A 116 -2.96 49.30 9.76
N GLU A 117 -1.71 48.89 10.09
CA GLU A 117 -0.74 48.35 9.10
C GLU A 117 0.70 48.08 9.65
N ALA A 118 1.39 47.15 8.98
CA ALA A 118 2.83 47.10 8.67
C ALA A 118 3.94 47.14 9.76
N LYS A 119 4.61 45.97 9.87
CA LYS A 119 6.08 45.77 9.74
C LYS A 119 7.10 46.39 10.72
N ALA A 120 7.63 45.49 11.54
CA ALA A 120 9.00 44.92 11.41
C ALA A 120 10.24 45.60 12.06
N ASP A 121 10.92 44.74 12.82
CA ASP A 121 12.36 44.39 12.73
C ASP A 121 13.41 44.93 13.72
N THR A 122 14.34 44.01 14.03
CA THR A 122 15.71 44.18 14.57
C THR A 122 15.98 44.82 15.95
N LYS A 123 16.30 43.93 16.90
CA LYS A 123 17.63 43.76 17.54
C LYS A 123 18.34 44.96 18.22
N ASN A 124 18.55 44.87 19.54
CA ASN A 124 19.81 44.46 20.23
C ASN A 124 19.58 44.58 21.76
N ASP A 125 20.02 43.69 22.66
CA ASP A 125 21.30 42.98 22.90
C ASP A 125 22.20 43.72 23.92
N ALA A 126 22.86 42.94 24.80
CA ALA A 126 23.70 43.31 25.96
C ALA A 126 23.03 44.09 27.14
N ASN A 127 23.51 44.02 28.40
CA ASN A 127 24.25 42.99 29.17
C ASN A 127 24.27 43.40 30.68
N GLU A 128 24.83 42.52 31.54
CA GLU A 128 25.25 42.70 32.95
C GLU A 128 24.13 42.69 34.02
N LYS A 129 24.11 41.88 35.11
CA LYS A 129 25.05 41.02 35.88
C LYS A 129 25.53 41.64 37.20
N ILE A 130 25.29 40.92 38.31
CA ILE A 130 26.03 40.76 39.59
C ILE A 130 25.21 39.71 40.39
N GLU A 131 25.66 38.49 40.74
CA GLU A 131 26.72 38.06 41.71
C GLU A 131 26.33 38.32 43.19
N GLU A 132 26.55 37.45 44.20
CA GLU A 132 26.95 36.02 44.36
C GLU A 132 26.07 35.42 45.52
N LYS A 133 26.16 34.24 46.17
CA LYS A 133 27.06 33.05 46.34
C LYS A 133 26.12 31.83 46.69
N ALA A 134 26.40 30.52 46.63
CA ALA A 134 27.46 29.62 47.16
C ALA A 134 27.64 29.68 48.72
N GLU A 135 27.90 28.61 49.49
CA GLU A 135 28.18 27.17 49.27
C GLU A 135 27.30 26.31 50.24
N GLY A 136 27.21 24.97 50.20
CA GLY A 136 27.77 23.95 49.30
C GLY A 136 28.30 22.72 50.07
N GLU A 137 27.91 21.49 49.71
CA GLU A 137 28.51 20.24 50.26
C GLU A 137 28.40 19.03 49.31
N LYS A 138 29.31 18.05 49.45
CA LYS A 138 29.54 16.87 48.57
C LYS A 138 30.50 15.89 49.31
N PRO A 139 30.67 14.61 48.93
CA PRO A 139 29.91 13.74 48.02
C PRO A 139 29.43 12.43 48.70
N LEU A 140 28.73 11.57 47.95
CA LEU A 140 28.83 10.11 48.11
C LEU A 140 28.48 9.39 46.80
N GLN A 141 29.16 8.29 46.50
CA GLN A 141 28.91 7.44 45.32
C GLN A 141 28.31 6.11 45.76
N VAL A 142 27.30 5.63 45.05
CA VAL A 142 26.98 4.19 45.00
C VAL A 142 26.73 3.81 43.54
N THR A 143 27.55 2.90 43.03
CA THR A 143 27.41 2.32 41.70
C THR A 143 26.61 1.04 41.75
N LEU A 144 25.54 0.94 40.95
CA LEU A 144 25.00 -0.34 40.51
C LEU A 144 24.82 -0.30 38.99
N SER A 145 25.43 -1.26 38.31
CA SER A 145 25.36 -1.45 36.87
C SER A 145 24.37 -2.56 36.55
N ILE A 146 23.46 -2.31 35.62
CA ILE A 146 22.86 -3.37 34.80
C ILE A 146 23.02 -2.93 33.34
N ALA A 147 23.59 -3.84 32.56
CA ALA A 147 23.91 -3.76 31.15
C ALA A 147 23.19 -2.66 30.33
N ALA A 148 23.96 -1.67 29.89
CA ALA A 148 23.83 -1.26 28.49
C ALA A 148 24.30 -2.45 27.65
N GLU A 149 23.38 -3.11 26.95
CA GLU A 149 23.77 -4.14 25.98
C GLU A 149 24.51 -3.45 24.82
N THR A 150 25.83 -3.58 24.84
CA THR A 150 26.66 -3.40 23.64
C THR A 150 26.28 -4.52 22.67
N SER A 151 25.24 -4.28 21.88
CA SER A 151 24.77 -5.21 20.86
C SER A 151 25.92 -5.52 19.91
N ASP A 152 26.23 -6.81 19.78
CA ASP A 152 27.42 -7.27 19.08
C ASP A 152 27.40 -6.82 17.61
N LEU A 153 28.30 -5.90 17.27
CA LEU A 153 28.41 -5.28 15.94
C LEU A 153 28.87 -6.26 14.84
N THR A 154 28.92 -7.56 15.15
CA THR A 154 29.20 -8.65 14.21
C THR A 154 27.99 -9.55 13.92
N ALA A 155 26.87 -9.38 14.63
CA ALA A 155 25.67 -10.20 14.45
C ALA A 155 25.09 -10.06 13.04
N ALA A 156 25.00 -11.19 12.31
CA ALA A 156 24.41 -11.20 10.98
C ALA A 156 22.89 -10.89 11.06
N VAL A 157 22.46 -9.83 10.38
CA VAL A 157 21.05 -9.38 10.37
C VAL A 157 20.15 -10.57 9.96
N PRO A 158 19.28 -11.08 10.85
CA PRO A 158 18.48 -12.27 10.55
C PRO A 158 17.52 -11.97 9.40
N ASP A 159 17.49 -12.83 8.39
CA ASP A 159 16.61 -12.62 7.23
C ASP A 159 15.13 -12.70 7.67
N CYS A 160 14.28 -12.00 6.93
CA CYS A 160 12.86 -11.89 7.23
C CYS A 160 12.08 -11.95 5.89
N PRO A 161 11.02 -12.77 5.79
CA PRO A 161 10.17 -12.76 4.60
C PRO A 161 9.58 -11.36 4.35
N LEU A 162 9.20 -11.09 3.10
CA LEU A 162 8.73 -9.78 2.67
C LEU A 162 7.44 -9.39 3.43
N PRO A 163 7.43 -8.36 4.28
CA PRO A 163 6.22 -7.98 5.00
C PRO A 163 5.22 -7.33 4.05
N GLY A 164 3.98 -7.83 4.02
CA GLY A 164 2.92 -7.30 3.15
C GLY A 164 2.57 -5.85 3.47
N SER A 165 2.76 -5.43 4.73
CA SER A 165 2.61 -4.05 5.20
C SER A 165 3.58 -3.04 4.55
N LEU A 166 4.76 -3.49 4.11
CA LEU A 166 5.69 -2.68 3.31
C LEU A 166 5.24 -2.61 1.84
N VAL A 167 4.76 -3.72 1.27
CA VAL A 167 4.29 -3.79 -0.12
C VAL A 167 3.05 -2.91 -0.29
N LEU A 168 2.08 -2.99 0.63
CA LEU A 168 0.90 -2.11 0.71
C LEU A 168 1.30 -0.63 0.67
N ARG A 169 2.20 -0.21 1.57
CA ARG A 169 2.66 1.18 1.64
C ARG A 169 3.47 1.60 0.40
N THR A 170 4.32 0.73 -0.13
CA THR A 170 5.08 1.00 -1.36
C THR A 170 4.16 1.26 -2.54
N LEU A 171 3.11 0.44 -2.73
CA LEU A 171 2.16 0.62 -3.83
C LEU A 171 1.39 1.94 -3.68
N ILE A 172 0.89 2.25 -2.47
CA ILE A 172 0.21 3.52 -2.18
C ILE A 172 1.16 4.73 -2.36
N ALA A 173 2.38 4.66 -1.82
CA ALA A 173 3.40 5.71 -1.92
C ALA A 173 3.73 6.03 -3.39
N ARG A 174 3.97 4.99 -4.19
CA ARG A 174 4.22 5.10 -5.63
C ARG A 174 3.04 5.72 -6.38
N ARG A 175 1.80 5.33 -6.05
CA ARG A 175 0.57 5.86 -6.68
C ARG A 175 0.31 7.33 -6.31
N LEU A 176 0.59 7.75 -5.08
CA LEU A 176 0.43 9.14 -4.62
C LEU A 176 1.65 10.04 -4.90
N LYS A 177 2.81 9.45 -5.22
CA LYS A 177 4.13 10.10 -5.28
C LYS A 177 4.56 10.69 -3.93
N TRP A 178 4.30 9.95 -2.87
CA TRP A 178 4.68 10.28 -1.48
C TRP A 178 5.86 9.41 -1.04
N SER A 179 6.58 9.81 0.01
CA SER A 179 7.54 8.93 0.69
C SER A 179 6.85 7.94 1.62
N LEU A 180 7.52 6.84 1.98
CA LEU A 180 6.96 5.85 2.92
C LEU A 180 6.60 6.47 4.29
N ALA A 181 7.36 7.46 4.75
CA ALA A 181 7.11 8.19 5.99
C ALA A 181 5.90 9.14 5.95
N GLN A 182 5.38 9.47 4.76
CA GLN A 182 4.21 10.35 4.59
C GLN A 182 2.87 9.58 4.62
N ILE A 183 2.88 8.25 4.78
CA ILE A 183 1.66 7.44 4.83
C ILE A 183 1.25 7.17 6.29
N PRO A 184 0.21 7.84 6.81
CA PRO A 184 -0.32 7.54 8.14
C PRO A 184 -1.00 6.16 8.15
N SER A 185 -0.66 5.33 9.14
CA SER A 185 -1.26 4.00 9.31
C SER A 185 -2.73 4.03 9.73
N SER A 186 -3.22 5.16 10.28
CA SER A 186 -4.58 5.31 10.79
C SER A 186 -5.64 5.69 9.75
N LYS A 187 -5.24 6.12 8.53
CA LYS A 187 -6.19 6.49 7.47
C LYS A 187 -6.55 5.30 6.60
N CYS A 188 -7.66 5.41 5.87
CA CYS A 188 -8.08 4.44 4.87
C CYS A 188 -7.65 4.84 3.45
N ILE A 189 -7.78 3.93 2.48
CA ILE A 189 -7.40 4.18 1.08
C ILE A 189 -8.28 5.29 0.48
N ARG A 190 -9.57 5.39 0.86
CA ARG A 190 -10.46 6.46 0.40
C ARG A 190 -9.95 7.84 0.79
N ASP A 191 -9.58 8.06 2.05
CA ASP A 191 -9.03 9.34 2.54
C ASP A 191 -7.78 9.73 1.77
N LEU A 192 -6.88 8.76 1.58
CA LEU A 192 -5.60 8.93 0.89
C LEU A 192 -5.79 9.23 -0.61
N SER A 193 -6.90 8.76 -1.23
CA SER A 193 -7.27 9.11 -2.60
C SER A 193 -7.73 10.57 -2.78
N GLY A 194 -8.14 11.24 -1.70
CA GLY A 194 -8.69 12.60 -1.74
C GLY A 194 -9.98 12.72 -2.56
N GLY A 195 -10.88 11.75 -2.44
CA GLY A 195 -12.16 11.70 -3.16
C GLY A 195 -12.06 11.29 -4.65
N LYS A 196 -10.88 10.87 -5.12
CA LYS A 196 -10.66 10.47 -6.52
C LYS A 196 -10.97 8.98 -6.68
N SER A 197 -12.24 8.63 -6.88
CA SER A 197 -12.68 7.23 -7.05
C SER A 197 -11.88 6.44 -8.09
N ILE A 198 -11.41 7.05 -9.19
CA ILE A 198 -10.52 6.36 -10.16
C ILE A 198 -9.22 5.88 -9.47
N VAL A 199 -8.58 6.75 -8.67
CA VAL A 199 -7.33 6.43 -7.96
C VAL A 199 -7.57 5.41 -6.85
N GLN A 200 -8.69 5.54 -6.12
CA GLN A 200 -9.13 4.56 -5.12
C GLN A 200 -9.30 3.17 -5.74
N ASN A 201 -10.04 3.06 -6.85
CA ASN A 201 -10.32 1.80 -7.51
C ASN A 201 -9.06 1.19 -8.15
N GLU A 202 -8.16 2.00 -8.70
CA GLU A 202 -6.85 1.54 -9.17
C GLU A 202 -5.98 1.01 -8.02
N MET A 203 -6.00 1.64 -6.84
CA MET A 203 -5.28 1.14 -5.66
C MET A 203 -5.85 -0.18 -5.15
N VAL A 204 -7.18 -0.29 -4.99
CA VAL A 204 -7.82 -1.54 -4.54
C VAL A 204 -7.59 -2.67 -5.56
N GLY A 205 -7.68 -2.37 -6.86
CA GLY A 205 -7.36 -3.32 -7.93
C GLY A 205 -5.89 -3.77 -7.93
N ASP A 206 -4.93 -2.86 -7.75
CA ASP A 206 -3.51 -3.21 -7.58
C ASP A 206 -3.29 -4.12 -6.36
N LEU A 207 -4.00 -3.89 -5.25
CA LEU A 207 -3.89 -4.70 -4.03
C LEU A 207 -4.49 -6.11 -4.20
N ILE A 208 -5.68 -6.22 -4.80
CA ILE A 208 -6.30 -7.52 -5.11
C ILE A 208 -5.38 -8.33 -6.05
N ALA A 209 -4.79 -7.68 -7.06
CA ALA A 209 -3.85 -8.32 -7.97
C ALA A 209 -2.49 -8.69 -7.36
N GLU A 210 -2.09 -8.05 -6.25
CA GLU A 210 -0.83 -8.32 -5.53
C GLU A 210 -0.97 -9.42 -4.47
N PHE A 211 -2.06 -9.39 -3.68
CA PHE A 211 -2.24 -10.25 -2.50
C PHE A 211 -3.30 -11.35 -2.67
N GLY A 212 -4.17 -11.23 -3.69
CA GLY A 212 -5.31 -12.10 -3.92
C GLY A 212 -6.56 -11.74 -3.12
N GLU A 213 -7.73 -12.03 -3.69
CA GLU A 213 -9.06 -11.75 -3.13
C GLU A 213 -9.25 -12.33 -1.71
N GLN A 214 -8.60 -13.44 -1.37
CA GLN A 214 -8.67 -14.02 -0.02
C GLN A 214 -7.92 -13.22 1.07
N ARG A 215 -7.00 -12.31 0.70
CA ARG A 215 -6.26 -11.46 1.66
C ARG A 215 -6.73 -10.01 1.70
N VAL A 216 -7.47 -9.55 0.69
CA VAL A 216 -8.02 -8.19 0.58
C VAL A 216 -9.53 -8.26 0.80
N PRO A 217 -10.06 -7.85 1.97
CA PRO A 217 -11.50 -7.94 2.25
C PRO A 217 -12.34 -7.05 1.32
N ASP A 218 -13.61 -7.41 1.14
CA ASP A 218 -14.62 -6.50 0.62
C ASP A 218 -14.67 -5.24 1.51
N GLY A 219 -14.64 -4.05 0.90
CA GLY A 219 -14.58 -2.78 1.62
C GLY A 219 -13.18 -2.38 2.13
N ALA A 220 -12.10 -2.98 1.60
CA ALA A 220 -10.72 -2.57 1.93
C ALA A 220 -10.43 -1.07 1.72
N GLU A 221 -11.25 -0.34 0.95
CA GLU A 221 -11.16 1.12 0.84
C GLU A 221 -11.55 1.91 2.11
N ASP A 222 -12.40 1.35 2.97
CA ASP A 222 -12.86 1.91 4.25
C ASP A 222 -11.87 1.64 5.38
N MET A 223 -11.13 0.54 5.28
CA MET A 223 -10.29 0.02 6.35
C MET A 223 -9.05 0.88 6.58
N ALA A 224 -8.68 1.10 7.85
CA ALA A 224 -7.41 1.72 8.20
C ALA A 224 -6.23 0.85 7.73
N LEU A 225 -5.16 1.46 7.23
CA LEU A 225 -3.99 0.71 6.75
C LEU A 225 -3.37 -0.19 7.82
N SER A 226 -3.43 0.19 9.10
CA SER A 226 -3.00 -0.64 10.24
C SER A 226 -3.82 -1.91 10.42
N GLU A 227 -5.11 -1.91 10.05
CA GLU A 227 -5.93 -3.11 10.10
C GLU A 227 -5.61 -4.03 8.91
N LEU A 228 -5.46 -3.45 7.71
CA LEU A 228 -5.03 -4.18 6.51
C LEU A 228 -3.65 -4.84 6.72
N ASP A 229 -2.68 -4.12 7.30
CA ASP A 229 -1.36 -4.66 7.67
C ASP A 229 -1.46 -5.99 8.43
N SER A 230 -2.36 -6.07 9.41
CA SER A 230 -2.55 -7.25 10.26
C SER A 230 -3.06 -8.48 9.49
N ARG A 231 -3.79 -8.26 8.39
CA ARG A 231 -4.39 -9.30 7.55
C ARG A 231 -3.47 -9.75 6.42
N LEU A 232 -2.65 -8.84 5.88
CA LEU A 232 -1.74 -9.15 4.76
C LEU A 232 -0.57 -10.07 5.17
N GLY A 233 -0.08 -9.95 6.41
CA GLY A 233 0.96 -10.80 6.97
C GLY A 233 2.30 -10.71 6.22
N SER A 234 2.96 -11.86 6.02
CA SER A 234 4.20 -11.97 5.23
C SER A 234 3.96 -12.66 3.88
N MET A 235 4.85 -12.37 2.93
CA MET A 235 4.92 -12.94 1.59
C MET A 235 6.25 -13.68 1.41
N ALA A 236 6.22 -14.86 0.79
CA ALA A 236 7.43 -15.62 0.48
C ALA A 236 8.17 -15.09 -0.76
N ASN A 237 7.43 -14.51 -1.70
CA ASN A 237 7.90 -13.96 -2.98
C ASN A 237 7.25 -12.61 -3.26
N LEU A 238 7.76 -11.88 -4.26
CA LEU A 238 7.07 -10.72 -4.84
C LEU A 238 5.74 -11.15 -5.47
N GLY A 239 4.67 -10.38 -5.26
CA GLY A 239 3.39 -10.60 -5.94
C GLY A 239 3.42 -10.12 -7.40
N LYS A 240 2.26 -10.23 -8.08
CA LYS A 240 2.16 -9.98 -9.52
C LYS A 240 2.44 -8.52 -9.89
N ILE A 241 1.99 -7.56 -9.08
CA ILE A 241 2.18 -6.13 -9.32
C ILE A 241 3.59 -5.71 -8.91
N SER A 242 4.05 -6.03 -7.69
CA SER A 242 5.39 -5.64 -7.24
C SER A 242 6.49 -6.29 -8.10
N GLY A 243 6.35 -7.57 -8.46
CA GLY A 243 7.27 -8.25 -9.38
C GLY A 243 7.32 -7.61 -10.77
N THR A 244 6.16 -7.25 -11.34
CA THR A 244 6.07 -6.54 -12.63
C THR A 244 6.71 -5.15 -12.55
N LEU A 245 6.52 -4.43 -11.44
CA LEU A 245 7.08 -3.09 -11.23
C LEU A 245 8.61 -3.14 -11.02
N VAL A 246 9.13 -4.06 -10.20
CA VAL A 246 10.57 -4.27 -10.01
C VAL A 246 11.22 -4.70 -11.33
N GLY A 247 10.61 -5.62 -12.07
CA GLY A 247 11.09 -6.04 -13.39
C GLY A 247 11.19 -4.86 -14.37
N ARG A 248 10.15 -4.02 -14.44
CA ARG A 248 10.10 -2.83 -15.30
C ARG A 248 11.09 -1.75 -14.87
N MET A 249 11.29 -1.55 -13.56
CA MET A 249 12.31 -0.65 -13.04
C MET A 249 13.71 -1.13 -13.48
N VAL A 250 14.03 -2.41 -13.28
CA VAL A 250 15.32 -2.97 -13.67
C VAL A 250 15.53 -2.90 -15.19
N SER A 251 14.55 -3.26 -16.02
CA SER A 251 14.70 -3.21 -17.48
C SER A 251 14.83 -1.79 -18.05
N ASN A 252 14.10 -0.82 -17.49
CA ASN A 252 13.95 0.50 -18.10
C ASN A 252 14.84 1.58 -17.48
N LYS A 253 15.26 1.40 -16.21
CA LYS A 253 15.91 2.46 -15.41
C LYS A 253 17.37 2.16 -15.07
N MET A 254 17.75 0.89 -14.94
CA MET A 254 19.11 0.52 -14.61
C MET A 254 20.03 0.59 -15.85
N PRO A 255 21.35 0.80 -15.68
CA PRO A 255 22.31 0.75 -16.78
C PRO A 255 22.53 -0.70 -17.26
N VAL A 256 23.14 -0.87 -18.42
CA VAL A 256 23.45 -2.19 -18.99
C VAL A 256 24.33 -2.99 -18.03
N GLY A 257 23.94 -4.24 -17.74
CA GLY A 257 24.62 -5.13 -16.79
C GLY A 257 24.00 -5.15 -15.39
N CYS A 258 23.32 -4.09 -14.94
CA CYS A 258 22.64 -4.04 -13.64
C CYS A 258 21.31 -4.80 -13.64
N ASN A 259 21.38 -6.14 -13.68
CA ASN A 259 20.22 -7.02 -13.55
C ASN A 259 19.81 -7.23 -12.08
N ALA A 260 18.62 -7.82 -11.86
CA ALA A 260 18.08 -8.02 -10.50
C ALA A 260 18.85 -9.04 -9.64
N ALA A 261 19.75 -9.85 -10.21
CA ALA A 261 20.63 -10.73 -9.44
C ALA A 261 21.92 -9.98 -9.00
N PHE A 262 22.45 -9.10 -9.85
CA PHE A 262 23.57 -8.21 -9.52
C PHE A 262 23.23 -7.28 -8.36
N LEU A 263 22.05 -6.62 -8.41
CA LEU A 263 21.60 -5.74 -7.31
C LEU A 263 21.39 -6.50 -5.99
N ARG A 264 20.82 -7.72 -6.05
CA ARG A 264 20.72 -8.61 -4.87
C ARG A 264 22.08 -8.99 -4.30
N SER A 265 23.04 -9.33 -5.16
CA SER A 265 24.41 -9.67 -4.77
C SER A 265 25.12 -8.49 -4.10
N HIS A 266 24.97 -7.27 -4.62
CA HIS A 266 25.49 -6.05 -3.98
C HIS A 266 24.91 -5.85 -2.58
N VAL A 267 23.59 -5.94 -2.42
CA VAL A 267 22.92 -5.80 -1.11
C VAL A 267 23.37 -6.88 -0.11
N ALA A 268 23.51 -8.14 -0.56
CA ALA A 268 24.06 -9.22 0.25
C ALA A 268 25.54 -8.97 0.67
N THR A 269 26.34 -8.42 -0.24
CA THR A 269 27.79 -8.21 -0.06
C THR A 269 28.09 -7.01 0.84
N LYS A 270 27.42 -5.87 0.62
CA LYS A 270 27.64 -4.60 1.33
C LYS A 270 26.91 -4.51 2.67
N TRP A 271 25.65 -4.96 2.71
CA TRP A 271 24.77 -4.81 3.88
C TRP A 271 24.42 -6.13 4.58
N GLY A 272 24.78 -7.27 3.98
CA GLY A 272 24.61 -8.58 4.63
C GLY A 272 23.18 -9.11 4.69
N LEU A 273 22.24 -8.52 3.96
CA LEU A 273 20.82 -8.87 4.01
C LEU A 273 20.52 -10.15 3.22
N GLY A 274 19.68 -11.02 3.77
CA GLY A 274 19.21 -12.24 3.11
C GLY A 274 18.15 -12.02 2.02
N PRO A 275 17.75 -13.07 1.28
CA PRO A 275 16.87 -12.97 0.10
C PRO A 275 15.48 -12.37 0.37
N GLY A 276 14.92 -12.57 1.56
CA GLY A 276 13.65 -11.93 1.96
C GLY A 276 13.80 -10.41 2.07
N ARG A 277 14.79 -9.96 2.84
CA ARG A 277 15.12 -8.53 3.00
C ARG A 277 15.62 -7.88 1.71
N GLN A 278 16.39 -8.58 0.88
CA GLN A 278 16.77 -8.10 -0.46
C GLN A 278 15.55 -7.79 -1.32
N SER A 279 14.49 -8.61 -1.23
CA SER A 279 13.24 -8.38 -1.96
C SER A 279 12.49 -7.18 -1.38
N ALA A 280 12.52 -6.97 -0.07
CA ALA A 280 11.98 -5.78 0.60
C ALA A 280 12.71 -4.47 0.21
N VAL A 281 14.03 -4.51 0.04
CA VAL A 281 14.83 -3.38 -0.50
C VAL A 281 14.43 -3.06 -1.94
N LEU A 282 14.32 -4.07 -2.81
CA LEU A 282 13.92 -3.88 -4.21
C LEU A 282 12.49 -3.34 -4.35
N VAL A 283 11.58 -3.71 -3.44
CA VAL A 283 10.24 -3.11 -3.32
C VAL A 283 10.36 -1.65 -2.87
N SER A 284 11.12 -1.36 -1.81
CA SER A 284 11.29 0.02 -1.29
C SER A 284 11.83 0.99 -2.35
N ALA A 285 12.75 0.53 -3.21
CA ALA A 285 13.29 1.29 -4.34
C ALA A 285 12.23 1.77 -5.35
N LEU A 286 11.05 1.11 -5.43
CA LEU A 286 9.94 1.53 -6.32
C LEU A 286 9.33 2.89 -5.96
N VAL A 287 9.57 3.39 -4.74
CA VAL A 287 9.11 4.72 -4.27
C VAL A 287 10.05 5.81 -4.78
N SER A 288 11.35 5.50 -4.93
CA SER A 288 12.38 6.40 -5.47
C SER A 288 12.76 6.08 -6.93
N GLU A 289 11.84 5.51 -7.72
CA GLU A 289 12.11 5.17 -9.14
C GLU A 289 12.53 6.42 -9.93
N PRO A 290 13.69 6.40 -10.63
CA PRO A 290 14.19 7.57 -11.33
C PRO A 290 13.33 7.87 -12.56
N THR A 291 13.29 9.15 -12.97
CA THR A 291 12.53 9.57 -14.16
C THR A 291 13.15 9.02 -15.45
N GLY A 292 14.46 9.21 -15.63
CA GLY A 292 15.25 8.64 -16.74
C GLY A 292 15.87 7.27 -16.44
N ARG A 293 16.69 6.78 -17.38
CA ARG A 293 17.64 5.67 -17.13
C ARG A 293 18.91 6.25 -16.52
N LEU A 294 19.45 5.59 -15.49
CA LEU A 294 20.71 5.97 -14.84
C LEU A 294 21.89 5.80 -15.80
N ALA A 295 22.88 6.69 -15.69
CA ALA A 295 24.00 6.78 -16.63
C ALA A 295 25.14 5.83 -16.28
N SER A 296 25.40 5.60 -14.98
CA SER A 296 26.50 4.74 -14.51
C SER A 296 26.04 3.60 -13.62
N THR A 297 26.83 2.53 -13.60
CA THR A 297 26.69 1.41 -12.66
C THR A 297 26.73 1.89 -11.21
N LYS A 298 27.49 2.96 -10.93
CA LYS A 298 27.63 3.53 -9.59
C LYS A 298 26.31 4.16 -9.11
N GLU A 299 25.68 5.02 -9.91
CA GLU A 299 24.37 5.62 -9.58
C GLU A 299 23.31 4.56 -9.25
N ALA A 300 23.34 3.42 -9.96
CA ALA A 300 22.42 2.31 -9.72
C ALA A 300 22.68 1.56 -8.41
N LEU A 301 23.92 1.54 -7.91
CA LEU A 301 24.26 0.99 -6.61
C LEU A 301 23.98 1.99 -5.49
N ASP A 302 24.37 3.25 -5.67
CA ASP A 302 24.10 4.36 -4.74
C ASP A 302 22.56 4.47 -4.47
N MET A 303 21.72 4.38 -5.51
CA MET A 303 20.25 4.32 -5.39
C MET A 303 19.74 3.14 -4.56
N ILE A 304 20.32 1.96 -4.73
CA ILE A 304 19.90 0.75 -4.00
C ILE A 304 20.42 0.79 -2.55
N ASP A 305 21.53 1.47 -2.30
CA ASP A 305 22.03 1.75 -0.96
C ASP A 305 21.17 2.77 -0.21
N ASP A 306 20.67 3.80 -0.90
CA ASP A 306 19.66 4.72 -0.35
C ASP A 306 18.32 4.01 -0.08
N ALA A 307 17.86 3.16 -1.00
CA ALA A 307 16.68 2.32 -0.77
C ALA A 307 16.87 1.32 0.38
N THR A 308 18.10 0.84 0.59
CA THR A 308 18.45 -0.03 1.73
C THR A 308 18.37 0.75 3.05
N GLN A 309 18.81 2.01 3.08
CA GLN A 309 18.67 2.89 4.26
C GLN A 309 17.21 3.29 4.53
N GLN A 310 16.40 3.51 3.49
CA GLN A 310 14.95 3.72 3.64
C GLN A 310 14.24 2.48 4.21
N TYR A 311 14.62 1.27 3.77
CA TYR A 311 14.13 0.02 4.33
C TYR A 311 14.61 -0.19 5.78
N ALA A 312 15.86 0.20 6.08
CA ALA A 312 16.43 0.10 7.43
C ALA A 312 15.67 0.98 8.43
N SER A 313 15.44 2.26 8.10
CA SER A 313 14.66 3.16 8.95
C SER A 313 13.19 2.73 9.06
N TRP A 314 12.59 2.18 8.00
CA TRP A 314 11.26 1.56 8.05
C TRP A 314 11.15 0.40 9.04
N CYS A 315 12.19 -0.44 9.14
CA CYS A 315 12.24 -1.58 10.04
C CYS A 315 12.91 -1.30 11.41
N GLY A 316 13.31 -0.07 11.70
CA GLY A 316 14.05 0.28 12.93
C GLY A 316 15.44 -0.38 13.04
N LEU A 317 16.06 -0.75 11.92
CA LEU A 317 17.35 -1.45 11.89
C LEU A 317 18.52 -0.45 11.79
N ALA A 318 19.47 -0.56 12.71
CA ALA A 318 20.79 0.03 12.53
C ALA A 318 21.64 -0.86 11.61
N LEU A 319 21.84 -0.44 10.35
CA LEU A 319 22.72 -1.16 9.41
C LEU A 319 24.12 -0.55 9.41
N ALA A 320 25.14 -1.39 9.65
CA ALA A 320 26.53 -1.07 9.36
C ALA A 320 26.92 -1.62 7.98
N VAL A 321 27.82 -0.91 7.28
CA VAL A 321 28.47 -1.42 6.06
C VAL A 321 29.48 -2.50 6.46
N ARG A 322 29.47 -3.65 5.79
CA ARG A 322 30.49 -4.69 6.02
C ARG A 322 31.82 -4.29 5.37
N ASP A 323 32.84 -4.14 6.20
CA ASP A 323 34.20 -3.81 5.73
C ASP A 323 34.81 -4.92 4.87
N GLN A 324 35.48 -4.52 3.79
CA GLN A 324 36.07 -5.45 2.80
C GLN A 324 37.18 -6.36 3.39
N GLN A 325 37.74 -6.01 4.55
CA GLN A 325 38.70 -6.85 5.25
C GLN A 325 38.06 -8.16 5.76
N GLN A 326 36.81 -8.11 6.23
CA GLN A 326 36.09 -9.27 6.74
C GLN A 326 35.62 -10.19 5.59
N GLN A 327 35.36 -9.62 4.41
CA GLN A 327 34.97 -10.36 3.20
C GLN A 327 36.07 -11.34 2.75
N LYS A 328 37.36 -10.99 2.84
CA LYS A 328 38.45 -11.91 2.46
C LYS A 328 38.44 -13.21 3.27
N GLN A 329 38.31 -13.12 4.60
CA GLN A 329 38.33 -14.29 5.49
C GLN A 329 37.12 -15.22 5.24
N LEU A 330 35.94 -14.65 4.97
CA LEU A 330 34.74 -15.43 4.61
C LEU A 330 34.84 -16.05 3.21
N GLN A 331 35.46 -15.35 2.25
CA GLN A 331 35.61 -15.81 0.88
C GLN A 331 36.73 -16.87 0.73
N GLU A 332 37.75 -16.86 1.59
CA GLU A 332 38.72 -17.95 1.70
C GLU A 332 38.10 -19.24 2.27
N GLN A 333 37.09 -19.14 3.15
CA GLN A 333 36.34 -20.31 3.63
C GLN A 333 35.29 -20.84 2.64
N GLN A 334 34.96 -20.10 1.58
CA GLN A 334 33.99 -20.48 0.55
C GLN A 334 34.58 -20.44 -0.86
N GLN A 335 35.76 -21.06 -1.05
CA GLN A 335 36.24 -21.41 -2.37
C GLN A 335 35.71 -22.79 -2.82
N PRO A 336 34.66 -22.88 -3.66
CA PRO A 336 34.53 -24.04 -4.54
C PRO A 336 35.75 -24.07 -5.47
N ALA A 337 36.31 -25.25 -5.72
CA ALA A 337 37.49 -25.38 -6.58
C ALA A 337 37.22 -24.81 -7.97
N ILE A 338 38.04 -23.85 -8.41
CA ILE A 338 37.91 -23.21 -9.72
C ILE A 338 38.33 -24.21 -10.81
N VAL A 339 37.37 -24.98 -11.29
CA VAL A 339 37.52 -25.77 -12.52
C VAL A 339 37.41 -24.81 -13.70
N THR A 340 38.54 -24.22 -14.08
CA THR A 340 38.64 -23.36 -15.28
C THR A 340 38.40 -24.20 -16.52
N VAL A 341 37.14 -24.29 -16.97
CA VAL A 341 36.80 -24.86 -18.28
C VAL A 341 37.24 -23.87 -19.36
N THR A 342 38.50 -23.99 -19.78
CA THR A 342 39.02 -23.31 -20.97
C THR A 342 38.28 -23.85 -22.20
N VAL A 343 37.27 -23.12 -22.68
CA VAL A 343 36.60 -23.41 -23.96
C VAL A 343 37.52 -22.93 -25.09
N PRO A 344 38.10 -23.81 -25.92
CA PRO A 344 38.91 -23.39 -27.05
C PRO A 344 38.02 -22.85 -28.17
N ALA A 345 38.33 -21.66 -28.69
CA ALA A 345 37.62 -21.06 -29.80
C ALA A 345 38.01 -21.72 -31.14
N ASN A 346 37.42 -22.87 -31.47
CA ASN A 346 37.24 -23.32 -32.86
C ASN A 346 36.28 -24.51 -32.98
N ASN A 347 35.10 -24.27 -33.56
CA ASN A 347 34.66 -24.91 -34.81
C ASN A 347 33.25 -24.42 -35.20
N HIS A 348 33.07 -24.01 -36.45
CA HIS A 348 31.74 -23.87 -37.05
C HIS A 348 31.32 -25.23 -37.62
N HIS A 349 30.29 -25.86 -37.05
CA HIS A 349 29.27 -26.65 -37.76
C HIS A 349 28.04 -26.83 -36.83
N PRO A 350 26.83 -27.11 -37.36
CA PRO A 350 25.57 -26.81 -36.67
C PRO A 350 25.04 -27.94 -35.77
N SER A 351 23.84 -27.72 -35.21
CA SER A 351 23.04 -28.65 -34.39
C SER A 351 23.62 -29.04 -33.03
N SER A 352 23.73 -28.05 -32.14
CA SER A 352 23.31 -28.27 -30.75
C SER A 352 21.82 -27.89 -30.65
N PRO A 353 20.94 -28.75 -30.11
CA PRO A 353 19.58 -28.32 -29.81
C PRO A 353 19.61 -27.27 -28.69
N THR A 354 18.72 -26.29 -28.79
CA THR A 354 18.34 -25.44 -27.66
C THR A 354 17.72 -26.30 -26.55
N PRO A 355 17.71 -25.84 -25.27
CA PRO A 355 16.83 -26.47 -24.28
C PRO A 355 15.38 -26.30 -24.75
N ASP A 356 14.73 -27.41 -25.11
CA ASP A 356 13.47 -27.39 -25.84
C ASP A 356 12.30 -26.86 -24.99
N CYS A 357 11.95 -25.59 -25.20
CA CYS A 357 10.80 -24.91 -24.61
C CYS A 357 9.47 -25.66 -24.89
N ASP A 358 9.43 -26.36 -26.02
CA ASP A 358 8.30 -27.15 -26.50
C ASP A 358 8.03 -28.37 -25.61
N CYS A 359 9.05 -28.94 -24.97
CA CYS A 359 8.87 -30.06 -24.02
C CYS A 359 8.17 -29.62 -22.73
N ALA A 360 8.46 -28.42 -22.23
CA ALA A 360 7.81 -27.89 -21.03
C ALA A 360 6.34 -27.53 -21.32
N SER A 361 6.10 -26.78 -22.40
CA SER A 361 4.74 -26.37 -22.77
C SER A 361 3.83 -27.54 -23.16
N HIS A 362 4.37 -28.63 -23.71
CA HIS A 362 3.59 -29.85 -23.95
C HIS A 362 3.28 -30.64 -22.66
N VAL A 363 4.15 -30.60 -21.63
CA VAL A 363 3.83 -31.15 -20.31
C VAL A 363 2.69 -30.35 -19.65
N ASP A 364 2.72 -29.02 -19.72
CA ASP A 364 1.62 -28.17 -19.23
C ASP A 364 0.30 -28.46 -19.96
N GLU A 365 0.35 -28.66 -21.29
CA GLU A 365 -0.81 -29.02 -22.12
C GLU A 365 -1.40 -30.40 -21.77
N LEU A 366 -0.54 -31.38 -21.44
CA LEU A 366 -0.96 -32.71 -21.00
C LEU A 366 -1.53 -32.69 -19.58
N GLN A 367 -0.95 -31.90 -18.67
CA GLN A 367 -1.46 -31.73 -17.31
C GLN A 367 -2.86 -31.11 -17.32
N ALA A 368 -3.07 -30.03 -18.09
CA ALA A 368 -4.39 -29.40 -18.22
C ALA A 368 -5.49 -30.36 -18.75
N LYS A 369 -5.13 -31.31 -19.62
CA LYS A 369 -6.04 -32.37 -20.11
C LYS A 369 -6.33 -33.42 -19.03
N LEU A 370 -5.34 -33.76 -18.21
CA LEU A 370 -5.51 -34.68 -17.09
C LEU A 370 -6.41 -34.06 -16.00
N ASP A 371 -6.16 -32.80 -15.63
CA ASP A 371 -6.94 -32.07 -14.63
C ASP A 371 -8.42 -31.92 -15.04
N ALA A 372 -8.68 -31.69 -16.33
CA ALA A 372 -10.03 -31.68 -16.88
C ALA A 372 -10.74 -33.06 -16.74
N LEU A 373 -10.04 -34.16 -17.02
CA LEU A 373 -10.59 -35.52 -16.85
C LEU A 373 -10.83 -35.86 -15.37
N VAL A 374 -9.94 -35.46 -14.47
CA VAL A 374 -10.13 -35.60 -13.01
C VAL A 374 -11.32 -34.77 -12.53
N THR A 375 -11.57 -33.61 -13.12
CA THR A 375 -12.72 -32.75 -12.78
C THR A 375 -14.05 -33.34 -13.24
N GLU A 376 -14.13 -33.87 -14.47
CA GLU A 376 -15.36 -34.47 -15.02
C GLU A 376 -15.72 -35.83 -14.39
N PHE A 377 -14.72 -36.68 -14.12
CA PHE A 377 -14.96 -38.07 -13.72
C PHE A 377 -14.67 -38.38 -12.24
N SER A 378 -13.98 -37.49 -11.51
CA SER A 378 -13.33 -37.73 -10.20
C SER A 378 -12.14 -38.69 -10.24
N SER A 379 -11.21 -38.54 -9.28
CA SER A 379 -10.04 -39.41 -9.15
C SER A 379 -10.40 -40.86 -8.82
N GLU A 380 -11.39 -41.09 -7.94
CA GLU A 380 -11.81 -42.44 -7.52
C GLU A 380 -12.32 -43.28 -8.70
N TYR A 381 -13.05 -42.66 -9.64
CA TYR A 381 -13.47 -43.33 -10.87
C TYR A 381 -12.28 -43.65 -11.79
N LEU A 382 -11.33 -42.72 -11.95
CA LEU A 382 -10.18 -42.91 -12.84
C LEU A 382 -9.22 -44.00 -12.31
N ASP A 383 -8.97 -44.02 -11.00
CA ASP A 383 -8.21 -45.09 -10.34
C ASP A 383 -8.95 -46.44 -10.43
N GLY A 384 -10.28 -46.43 -10.24
CA GLY A 384 -11.13 -47.62 -10.39
C GLY A 384 -11.27 -48.14 -11.83
N ALA A 385 -11.07 -47.28 -12.84
CA ALA A 385 -11.14 -47.62 -14.26
C ALA A 385 -9.83 -48.23 -14.81
N LEU A 386 -8.76 -48.30 -14.01
CA LEU A 386 -7.49 -48.90 -14.43
C LEU A 386 -7.64 -50.41 -14.76
N PRO A 387 -6.97 -50.92 -15.82
CA PRO A 387 -7.16 -52.30 -16.27
C PRO A 387 -6.51 -53.33 -15.34
N VAL A 388 -7.32 -53.93 -14.46
CA VAL A 388 -6.88 -54.95 -13.47
C VAL A 388 -6.63 -56.35 -14.09
N PHE A 389 -7.17 -56.62 -15.29
CA PHE A 389 -7.08 -57.95 -15.92
C PHE A 389 -5.70 -58.22 -16.56
N ASP A 390 -4.97 -59.21 -16.02
CA ASP A 390 -3.76 -59.78 -16.62
C ASP A 390 -3.96 -61.28 -16.88
N PRO A 391 -3.89 -61.76 -18.16
CA PRO A 391 -4.03 -63.18 -18.47
C PRO A 391 -2.97 -64.07 -17.81
N ARG A 392 -1.81 -63.53 -17.40
CA ARG A 392 -0.75 -64.27 -16.69
C ARG A 392 -1.10 -64.55 -15.23
N ARG A 393 -2.05 -63.80 -14.64
CA ARG A 393 -2.48 -63.95 -13.24
C ARG A 393 -3.67 -64.89 -13.08
N VAL A 394 -4.28 -65.33 -14.17
CA VAL A 394 -5.40 -66.28 -14.18
C VAL A 394 -5.00 -67.61 -13.53
N ARG A 395 -5.72 -68.02 -12.48
CA ARG A 395 -5.60 -69.34 -11.86
C ARG A 395 -6.72 -70.26 -12.37
N ARG A 396 -6.40 -71.53 -12.60
CA ARG A 396 -7.34 -72.58 -13.04
C ARG A 396 -7.26 -73.75 -12.08
N TYR A 397 -8.27 -73.91 -11.24
CA TYR A 397 -8.34 -74.98 -10.23
C TYR A 397 -9.14 -76.15 -10.80
N ASN A 398 -8.43 -77.06 -11.46
CA ASN A 398 -9.01 -78.19 -12.20
C ASN A 398 -8.80 -79.55 -11.49
N ASP A 399 -8.21 -79.54 -10.30
CA ASP A 399 -7.85 -80.70 -9.47
C ASP A 399 -9.02 -81.21 -8.61
N TRP A 400 -10.26 -81.10 -9.12
CA TRP A 400 -11.48 -81.49 -8.43
C TRP A 400 -11.46 -82.94 -7.92
N TRP A 401 -10.81 -83.85 -8.65
CA TRP A 401 -10.63 -85.26 -8.29
C TRP A 401 -9.75 -85.45 -7.05
N ASN A 402 -8.83 -84.52 -6.79
CA ASN A 402 -7.98 -84.52 -5.60
C ASN A 402 -8.74 -83.91 -4.42
N ALA A 403 -9.43 -82.79 -4.65
CA ALA A 403 -10.31 -82.18 -3.66
C ALA A 403 -11.41 -83.15 -3.18
N ASP A 404 -11.97 -83.98 -4.06
CA ASP A 404 -13.01 -84.94 -3.68
C ASP A 404 -12.45 -86.15 -2.91
N ARG A 405 -11.24 -86.61 -3.23
CA ARG A 405 -10.50 -87.57 -2.39
C ARG A 405 -10.25 -87.04 -0.97
N VAL A 406 -9.86 -85.77 -0.85
CA VAL A 406 -9.70 -85.11 0.45
C VAL A 406 -11.03 -85.05 1.19
N ARG A 407 -12.12 -84.63 0.53
CA ARG A 407 -13.48 -84.60 1.13
C ARG A 407 -13.95 -85.95 1.64
N LEU A 408 -13.67 -87.02 0.90
CA LEU A 408 -13.99 -88.40 1.32
C LEU A 408 -13.15 -88.81 2.53
N ALA A 409 -11.85 -88.54 2.53
CA ALA A 409 -10.96 -88.84 3.66
C ALA A 409 -11.30 -88.03 4.93
N THR A 410 -11.87 -86.82 4.81
CA THR A 410 -12.35 -86.02 5.93
C THR A 410 -13.79 -86.33 6.35
N ARG A 411 -14.49 -87.27 5.67
CA ARG A 411 -15.93 -87.49 5.88
C ARG A 411 -16.25 -88.39 7.09
N ASP A 412 -15.26 -89.13 7.58
CA ASP A 412 -15.36 -90.01 8.76
C ASP A 412 -15.00 -89.28 10.06
N ILE A 413 -15.04 -87.93 10.08
CA ILE A 413 -14.75 -87.09 11.25
C ILE A 413 -15.94 -86.13 11.51
N ALA A 414 -17.15 -86.70 11.62
CA ALA A 414 -18.40 -86.00 11.92
C ALA A 414 -19.30 -86.87 12.82
#